data_AF-A0A7C1WDK2-F1
#
_entry.id   AF-A0A7C1WDK2-F1
#
_cell.length_a   1.000
_cell.length_b   1.000
_cell.length_c   1.000
_cell.angle_alpha   90.00
_cell.angle_beta   90.00
_cell.angle_gamma   90.00
#
_symmetry.space_group_name_H-M   'P 1'
#
loop_
_entity.id
_entity.type
_entity.pdbx_description
1 polymer ?
#
loop_
_entity_poly.entity_id
_entity_poly.type
_entity_poly.pdbx_seq_one_letter_code
_entity_poly.pdbx_strand_id
1 'polypeptide(L)'
;MADALEAFKAPAEIVEKWRRRSKTEKRPEVFELPAKHETTLRLFLAMGTQWVFAGMDGVPTGISYAAVEPAARMLGLDATAELFDGLRIMENAALEVLLENRKNQTFSD
;
A
#
# COMPACT_ATOMS: atom_id res chain seq x y z
N MET A 1 -2.56 -16.15 -13.43
CA MET A 1 -1.36 -15.93 -14.28
C MET A 1 -0.78 -17.23 -14.83
N ALA A 2 -0.62 -18.28 -14.02
CA ALA A 2 -0.21 -19.60 -14.53
C ALA A 2 -1.16 -20.18 -15.60
N ASP A 3 -2.48 -20.08 -15.39
CA ASP A 3 -3.49 -20.56 -16.36
C ASP A 3 -3.45 -19.79 -17.68
N ALA A 4 -3.11 -18.49 -17.64
CA ALA A 4 -2.90 -17.70 -18.84
C ALA A 4 -1.65 -18.17 -19.60
N LEU A 5 -0.54 -18.43 -18.89
CA LEU A 5 0.70 -18.95 -19.49
C LEU A 5 0.50 -20.34 -20.12
N GLU A 6 -0.31 -21.19 -19.50
CA GLU A 6 -0.70 -22.49 -20.04
C GLU A 6 -1.56 -22.36 -21.30
N ALA A 7 -2.52 -21.42 -21.32
CA ALA A 7 -3.31 -21.11 -22.51
C ALA A 7 -2.45 -20.58 -23.68
N PHE A 8 -1.37 -19.86 -23.38
CA PHE A 8 -0.36 -19.43 -24.35
C PHE A 8 0.69 -20.50 -24.67
N LYS A 9 0.53 -21.73 -24.18
CA LYS A 9 1.44 -22.88 -24.40
C LYS A 9 2.88 -22.60 -23.96
N ALA A 10 3.07 -21.83 -22.89
CA ALA A 10 4.38 -21.66 -22.28
C ALA A 10 4.96 -23.02 -21.83
N PRO A 11 6.30 -23.18 -21.80
CA PRO A 11 6.93 -24.41 -21.32
C PRO A 11 6.44 -24.81 -19.92
N ALA A 12 6.24 -26.11 -19.70
CA ALA A 12 5.65 -26.64 -18.47
C ALA A 12 6.44 -26.24 -17.20
N GLU A 13 7.76 -26.11 -17.32
CA GLU A 13 8.64 -25.62 -16.26
C GLU A 13 8.32 -24.19 -15.81
N ILE A 14 7.95 -23.31 -16.75
CA ILE A 14 7.57 -21.93 -16.46
C ILE A 14 6.19 -21.91 -15.80
N VAL A 15 5.21 -22.65 -16.34
CA VAL A 15 3.87 -22.75 -15.76
C VAL A 15 3.93 -23.27 -14.31
N GLU A 16 4.72 -24.31 -14.06
CA GLU A 16 4.87 -24.90 -12.72
C GLU A 16 5.57 -23.95 -11.74
N LYS A 17 6.59 -23.21 -12.19
CA LYS A 17 7.22 -22.13 -11.40
C LYS A 17 6.20 -21.10 -10.93
N TRP A 18 5.29 -20.67 -11.80
CA TRP A 18 4.25 -19.70 -11.47
C TRP A 18 3.12 -20.30 -10.61
N ARG A 19 2.76 -21.58 -10.78
CA ARG A 19 1.82 -22.28 -9.89
C ARG A 19 2.37 -22.44 -8.47
N ARG A 20 3.66 -22.76 -8.33
CA ARG A 20 4.32 -22.84 -7.01
C ARG A 20 4.34 -21.48 -6.33
N ARG A 21 4.74 -20.43 -7.06
CA ARG A 21 4.74 -19.05 -6.53
C ARG A 21 3.34 -18.63 -6.04
N SER A 22 2.31 -18.89 -6.83
CA SER A 22 0.92 -18.53 -6.46
C SER A 22 0.33 -19.37 -5.31
N LYS A 23 0.84 -20.58 -5.04
CA LYS A 23 0.52 -21.34 -3.81
C LYS A 23 1.18 -20.76 -2.56
N THR A 24 2.35 -20.12 -2.72
CA THR A 24 3.09 -19.51 -1.61
C THR A 24 2.68 -18.06 -1.36
N GLU A 25 2.19 -17.36 -2.39
CA GLU A 25 1.57 -16.04 -2.25
C GLU A 25 0.31 -16.16 -1.39
N LYS A 26 0.36 -15.64 -0.16
CA LYS A 26 -0.84 -15.47 0.67
C LYS A 26 -1.87 -14.73 -0.17
N ARG A 27 -3.05 -15.35 -0.36
CA ARG A 27 -4.20 -14.61 -0.89
C ARG A 27 -4.42 -13.38 -0.01
N PRO A 28 -4.73 -12.21 -0.59
CA PRO A 28 -5.04 -11.04 0.22
C PRO A 28 -6.20 -11.41 1.16
N GLU A 29 -5.96 -11.26 2.45
CA GLU A 29 -7.01 -11.43 3.46
C GLU A 29 -8.06 -10.35 3.18
N VAL A 30 -9.26 -10.79 2.80
CA VAL A 30 -10.39 -9.90 2.59
C VAL A 30 -11.01 -9.64 3.94
N PHE A 31 -11.07 -8.37 4.33
CA PHE A 31 -11.72 -7.94 5.56
C PHE A 31 -12.78 -6.89 5.24
N GLU A 32 -13.82 -6.86 6.08
CA GLU A 32 -14.84 -5.82 6.00
C GLU A 32 -14.31 -4.52 6.60
N LEU A 33 -14.47 -3.42 5.88
CA LEU A 33 -14.17 -2.09 6.38
C LEU A 33 -15.45 -1.48 6.96
N PRO A 34 -15.50 -1.15 8.27
CA PRO A 34 -16.64 -0.42 8.82
C PRO A 34 -16.86 0.91 8.07
N ALA A 35 -18.12 1.23 7.73
CA ALA A 35 -18.47 2.40 6.92
C ALA A 35 -17.87 3.72 7.43
N LYS A 36 -17.74 3.88 8.75
CA LYS A 36 -17.13 5.06 9.38
C LYS A 36 -15.65 5.29 9.01
N HIS A 37 -14.94 4.26 8.56
CA HIS A 37 -13.53 4.33 8.17
C HIS A 37 -13.33 4.44 6.65
N GLU A 38 -14.41 4.40 5.86
CA GLU A 38 -14.32 4.48 4.40
C GLU A 38 -13.68 5.79 3.95
N THR A 39 -14.09 6.92 4.52
CA THR A 39 -13.57 8.25 4.16
C THR A 39 -12.09 8.39 4.49
N THR A 40 -11.66 7.89 5.66
CA THR A 40 -10.24 7.80 6.05
C THR A 40 -9.44 6.98 5.06
N LEU A 41 -9.93 5.78 4.70
CA LEU A 41 -9.23 4.91 3.74
C LEU A 41 -9.12 5.60 2.38
N ARG A 42 -10.21 6.19 1.88
CA ARG A 42 -10.23 6.90 0.59
C ARG A 42 -9.24 8.06 0.57
N LEU A 43 -9.19 8.85 1.63
CA LEU A 43 -8.22 9.94 1.75
C LEU A 43 -6.79 9.40 1.78
N PHE A 44 -6.52 8.39 2.61
CA PHE A 44 -5.18 7.77 2.69
C PHE A 44 -4.71 7.23 1.34
N LEU A 45 -5.59 6.54 0.59
CA LEU A 45 -5.28 6.03 -0.74
C LEU A 45 -5.01 7.16 -1.75
N ALA A 46 -5.73 8.28 -1.67
CA ALA A 46 -5.48 9.45 -2.51
C ALA A 46 -4.11 10.11 -2.22
N MET A 47 -3.61 9.97 -0.99
CA MET A 47 -2.28 10.42 -0.57
C MET A 47 -1.16 9.46 -0.98
N GLY A 48 -1.46 8.34 -1.66
CA GLY A 48 -0.54 7.21 -1.87
C GLY A 48 0.80 7.56 -2.52
N THR A 49 0.89 8.66 -3.27
CA THR A 49 2.14 9.13 -3.90
C THR A 49 2.82 10.28 -3.16
N GLN A 50 2.20 10.80 -2.10
CA GLN A 50 2.58 12.04 -1.43
C GLN A 50 3.38 11.74 -0.14
N TRP A 51 4.49 11.03 -0.28
CA TRP A 51 5.39 10.70 0.82
C TRP A 51 6.54 11.71 0.94
N VAL A 52 6.91 12.01 2.18
CA VAL A 52 8.11 12.76 2.53
C VAL A 52 9.22 11.78 2.83
N PHE A 53 10.39 12.01 2.23
CA PHE A 53 11.59 11.20 2.42
C PHE A 53 12.72 12.08 2.95
N ALA A 54 13.57 11.52 3.82
CA ALA A 54 14.69 12.21 4.44
C ALA A 54 16.02 11.47 4.25
N GLY A 55 17.11 12.24 4.27
CA GLY A 55 18.47 11.73 4.13
C GLY A 55 18.82 11.29 2.71
N MET A 56 20.09 10.93 2.51
CA MET A 56 20.59 10.47 1.19
C MET A 56 20.03 9.10 0.81
N ASP A 57 19.69 8.27 1.81
CA ASP A 57 19.13 6.93 1.62
C ASP A 57 17.61 6.93 1.35
N GLY A 58 16.99 8.12 1.29
CA GLY A 58 15.56 8.25 0.97
C GLY A 58 14.65 7.52 1.95
N VAL A 59 14.84 7.72 3.25
CA VAL A 59 14.02 7.06 4.29
C VAL A 59 12.65 7.73 4.37
N PRO A 60 11.53 7.00 4.23
CA PRO A 60 10.21 7.59 4.37
C PRO A 60 9.98 8.03 5.83
N THR A 61 9.51 9.26 6.00
CA THR A 61 9.24 9.83 7.33
C THR A 61 7.76 10.11 7.60
N GLY A 62 6.92 10.08 6.57
CA GLY A 62 5.47 10.30 6.68
C GLY A 62 4.85 10.79 5.39
N ILE A 63 3.56 11.06 5.41
CA ILE A 63 2.83 11.70 4.30
C ILE A 63 2.98 13.23 4.36
N SER A 64 2.82 13.88 3.22
CA SER A 64 2.79 15.34 3.16
C SER A 64 1.47 15.88 3.73
N TYR A 65 1.46 16.36 4.97
CA TYR A 65 0.26 16.97 5.56
C TYR A 65 -0.22 18.21 4.80
N ALA A 66 0.68 18.93 4.11
CA ALA A 66 0.31 20.06 3.26
C ALA A 66 -0.58 19.64 2.06
N ALA A 67 -0.52 18.38 1.64
CA ALA A 67 -1.35 17.84 0.56
C ALA A 67 -2.68 17.23 1.06
N VAL A 68 -2.87 17.08 2.38
CA VAL A 68 -4.06 16.42 2.95
C VAL A 68 -5.33 17.22 2.74
N GLU A 69 -5.33 18.51 3.06
CA GLU A 69 -6.52 19.36 2.89
C GLU A 69 -6.91 19.50 1.40
N PRO A 70 -5.98 19.77 0.45
CA PRO A 70 -6.30 19.75 -0.97
C PRO A 70 -6.91 18.43 -1.45
N ALA A 71 -6.36 17.29 -1.01
CA ALA A 71 -6.87 15.97 -1.37
C ALA A 71 -8.27 15.71 -0.79
N ALA A 72 -8.50 16.04 0.49
CA ALA A 72 -9.81 15.94 1.13
C ALA A 72 -10.85 16.77 0.37
N ARG A 73 -10.51 18.02 0.04
CA ARG A 73 -11.38 18.91 -0.75
C ARG A 73 -11.70 18.34 -2.13
N MET A 74 -10.73 17.80 -2.86
CA MET A 74 -10.96 17.18 -4.17
C MET A 74 -11.84 15.92 -4.10
N LEU A 75 -11.83 15.22 -2.97
CA LEU A 75 -12.70 14.08 -2.70
C LEU A 75 -14.09 14.47 -2.18
N GLY A 76 -14.34 15.77 -1.95
CA GLY A 76 -15.58 16.26 -1.35
C GLY A 76 -15.72 15.87 0.12
N LEU A 77 -14.61 15.72 0.85
CA LEU A 77 -14.56 15.38 2.27
C LEU A 77 -14.30 16.62 3.11
N ASP A 78 -14.97 16.70 4.25
CA ASP A 78 -14.68 17.72 5.27
C ASP A 78 -13.43 17.32 6.07
N ALA A 79 -12.48 18.26 6.21
CA ALA A 79 -11.29 18.06 7.02
C ALA A 79 -11.64 18.16 8.51
N THR A 80 -12.04 17.04 9.11
CA THR A 80 -12.36 16.92 10.54
C THR A 80 -11.21 16.36 11.35
N ALA A 81 -11.22 16.59 12.68
CA ALA A 81 -10.26 15.98 13.59
C ALA A 81 -10.28 14.44 13.52
N GLU A 82 -11.48 13.84 13.46
CA GLU A 82 -11.67 12.40 13.34
C GLU A 82 -11.02 11.84 12.05
N LEU A 83 -11.19 12.54 10.92
CA LEU A 83 -10.62 12.15 9.64
C LEU A 83 -9.09 12.24 9.67
N PHE A 84 -8.56 13.28 10.30
CA PHE A 84 -7.13 13.47 10.48
C PHE A 84 -6.51 12.41 11.39
N ASP A 85 -7.14 12.10 12.52
CA ASP A 85 -6.68 11.06 13.45
C ASP A 85 -6.67 9.68 12.77
N GLY A 86 -7.72 9.36 12.00
CA GLY A 86 -7.75 8.16 11.19
C GLY A 86 -6.62 8.10 10.16
N LEU A 87 -6.31 9.23 9.51
CA LEU A 87 -5.23 9.30 8.53
C LEU A 87 -3.86 9.03 9.18
N ARG A 88 -3.63 9.55 10.40
CA ARG A 88 -2.40 9.29 11.17
C ARG A 88 -2.25 7.82 11.56
N ILE A 89 -3.34 7.14 11.88
CA ILE A 89 -3.32 5.69 12.16
C ILE A 89 -2.84 4.92 10.92
N MET A 90 -3.39 5.24 9.74
CA MET A 90 -3.00 4.61 8.48
C MET A 90 -1.55 4.92 8.10
N GLU A 91 -1.10 6.16 8.29
CA GLU A 91 0.28 6.58 8.06
C GLU A 91 1.27 5.78 8.91
N ASN A 92 1.02 5.66 10.22
CA ASN A 92 1.90 4.91 11.11
C ASN A 92 2.02 3.43 10.69
N ALA A 93 0.89 2.79 10.40
CA ALA A 93 0.89 1.40 9.94
C ALA A 93 1.64 1.22 8.60
N ALA A 94 1.48 2.18 7.67
CA ALA A 94 2.19 2.15 6.41
C ALA A 94 3.71 2.39 6.56
N LEU A 95 4.11 3.30 7.46
CA LEU A 95 5.51 3.55 7.77
C LEU A 95 6.21 2.28 8.29
N GLU A 96 5.58 1.52 9.18
CA GLU A 96 6.12 0.25 9.67
C GLU A 96 6.42 -0.71 8.52
N VAL A 97 5.46 -0.90 7.61
CA VAL A 97 5.61 -1.78 6.44
C VAL A 97 6.68 -1.27 5.48
N LEU A 98 6.72 0.03 5.20
CA LEU A 98 7.73 0.62 4.30
C LEU A 98 9.15 0.47 4.86
N LEU A 99 9.31 0.69 6.17
CA LEU A 99 10.60 0.53 6.85
C LEU A 99 11.04 -0.93 6.92
N GLU A 100 10.10 -1.87 7.14
CA GLU A 100 10.37 -3.30 7.11
C GLU A 100 10.79 -3.78 5.71
N ASN A 101 10.06 -3.38 4.67
CA ASN A 101 10.41 -3.70 3.29
C ASN A 101 11.79 -3.18 2.90
N ARG A 102 12.14 -1.97 3.34
CA ARG A 102 13.47 -1.39 3.11
C ARG A 102 14.57 -2.22 3.79
N LYS A 103 14.37 -2.62 5.06
CA LYS A 103 15.32 -3.51 5.76
C LYS A 103 15.53 -4.80 4.97
N ASN A 104 14.44 -5.44 4.54
CA ASN A 104 14.50 -6.70 3.81
C ASN A 104 15.20 -6.58 2.44
N GLN A 105 15.13 -5.42 1.79
CA GLN A 105 15.87 -5.15 0.56
C GLN A 105 17.38 -5.00 0.82
N THR A 106 17.77 -4.31 1.90
CA THR A 106 19.20 -4.11 2.24
C THR A 106 19.93 -5.40 2.66
N PHE A 107 19.21 -6.42 3.13
CA PHE A 107 19.80 -7.72 3.51
C PHE A 107 19.79 -8.77 2.39
N SER A 108 19.33 -8.42 1.19
CA SER A 108 19.27 -9.32 0.04
C SER A 108 20.32 -9.03 -1.04
N ASP A 109 21.18 -8.04 -0.81
CA ASP A 109 22.40 -7.72 -1.58
C ASP A 109 23.65 -8.14 -0.78
#